data_AF-E1NS10-F1
#
_entry.id   AF-E1NS10-F1
#
_cell.length_a   1.000
_cell.length_b   1.000
_cell.length_c   1.000
_cell.angle_alpha   90.00
_cell.angle_beta   90.00
_cell.angle_gamma   90.00
#
_symmetry.space_group_name_H-M   'P 1'
#
loop_
_entity.id
_entity.type
_entity.pdbx_description
1 polymer ?
#
loop_
_entity_poly.entity_id
_entity_poly.type
_entity_poly.pdbx_seq_one_letter_code
_entity_poly.pdbx_strand_id
1 'polypeptide(L)'
;MHKLATEYKISISNLTNHNVNLDHGSITNSQLFKDGLITIQDSAASLVVDAFNFKGDEKVLDACSAPGGKTAQIAEYLTTGKVFALDIHQKN
;
A
#
# COMPACT_ATOMS: atom_id res chain seq x y z
N MET A 1 2.30 -14.55 1.88
CA MET A 1 1.38 -14.93 2.98
C MET A 1 1.92 -15.97 3.95
N HIS A 2 2.43 -17.13 3.49
CA HIS A 2 2.86 -18.22 4.39
C HIS A 2 3.86 -17.80 5.49
N LYS A 3 4.85 -16.95 5.17
CA LYS A 3 5.86 -16.46 6.12
C LYS A 3 5.33 -15.46 7.15
N LEU A 4 4.24 -14.75 6.84
CA LEU A 4 3.61 -13.80 7.78
C LEU A 4 2.81 -14.54 8.85
N ALA A 5 2.05 -15.56 8.43
CA ALA A 5 1.18 -16.33 9.33
C ALA A 5 1.93 -17.20 10.35
N THR A 6 3.22 -17.47 10.13
CA THR A 6 4.06 -18.24 11.08
C THR A 6 4.55 -17.39 12.25
N GLU A 7 4.65 -16.07 12.08
CA GLU A 7 5.23 -15.15 13.07
C GLU A 7 4.20 -14.19 13.65
N TYR A 8 3.11 -13.92 12.92
CA TYR A 8 2.09 -12.95 13.26
C TYR A 8 0.70 -13.54 13.17
N LYS A 9 -0.18 -13.14 14.10
CA LYS A 9 -1.60 -13.46 14.03
C LYS A 9 -2.27 -12.49 13.04
N ILE A 10 -2.62 -13.01 11.88
CA ILE A 10 -3.22 -12.24 10.78
C ILE A 10 -4.54 -12.86 10.31
N SER A 11 -5.40 -12.03 9.71
CA SER A 11 -6.59 -12.45 8.97
C SER A 11 -6.63 -11.78 7.60
N ILE A 12 -7.28 -12.40 6.62
CA ILE A 12 -7.45 -11.80 5.29
C ILE A 12 -8.45 -10.65 5.40
N SER A 13 -8.18 -9.53 4.70
CA SER A 13 -9.12 -8.42 4.65
C SER A 13 -10.40 -8.80 3.90
N ASN A 14 -11.56 -8.40 4.41
CA ASN A 14 -12.84 -8.60 3.71
C ASN A 14 -13.08 -7.57 2.60
N LEU A 15 -12.21 -6.55 2.48
CA LEU A 15 -12.36 -5.46 1.53
C LEU A 15 -11.55 -5.68 0.25
N THR A 16 -10.40 -6.34 0.36
CA THR A 16 -9.40 -6.47 -0.72
C THR A 16 -8.72 -7.83 -0.61
N ASN A 17 -8.30 -8.39 -1.74
CA ASN A 17 -7.70 -9.73 -1.79
C ASN A 17 -6.18 -9.76 -1.49
N HIS A 18 -5.53 -8.60 -1.41
CA HIS A 18 -4.08 -8.50 -1.21
C HIS A 18 -3.70 -7.89 0.15
N ASN A 19 -4.67 -7.41 0.94
CA ASN A 19 -4.42 -6.95 2.30
C ASN A 19 -4.70 -8.03 3.35
N VAL A 20 -3.96 -7.94 4.46
CA VAL A 20 -4.20 -8.71 5.67
C VAL A 20 -4.33 -7.77 6.86
N ASN A 21 -5.21 -8.12 7.78
CA ASN A 21 -5.34 -7.44 9.07
C ASN A 21 -4.41 -8.11 10.07
N LEU A 22 -3.60 -7.30 10.75
CA LEU A 22 -2.80 -7.74 11.88
C LEU A 22 -3.62 -7.57 13.17
N ASP A 23 -3.82 -8.66 13.92
CA ASP A 23 -4.66 -8.61 15.13
C ASP A 23 -4.05 -7.72 16.22
N HIS A 24 -2.73 -7.80 16.41
CA HIS A 24 -1.98 -7.04 17.42
C HIS A 24 -0.46 -7.07 17.13
N GLY A 25 0.28 -6.18 17.80
CA GLY A 25 1.74 -6.08 17.68
C GLY A 25 2.18 -5.13 16.57
N SER A 26 3.48 -5.08 16.32
CA SER A 26 4.07 -4.28 15.24
C SER A 26 4.81 -5.16 14.27
N ILE A 27 4.54 -4.96 12.98
CA ILE A 27 5.25 -5.65 11.89
C ILE A 27 6.40 -4.82 11.31
N THR A 28 6.61 -3.59 11.79
CA THR A 28 7.65 -2.68 11.27
C THR A 28 9.07 -3.20 11.46
N ASN A 29 9.29 -4.10 12.43
CA ASN A 29 10.59 -4.70 12.68
C ASN A 29 10.88 -5.94 11.82
N SER A 30 9.86 -6.47 11.13
CA SER A 30 10.01 -7.64 10.27
C SER A 30 10.92 -7.35 9.08
N GLN A 31 11.60 -8.40 8.58
CA GLN A 31 12.41 -8.26 7.37
C GLN A 31 11.55 -7.91 6.16
N LEU A 32 10.31 -8.40 6.10
CA LEU A 32 9.36 -8.09 5.02
C LEU A 32 9.06 -6.59 4.92
N PHE A 33 8.84 -5.92 6.05
CA PHE A 33 8.62 -4.48 6.07
C PHE A 33 9.89 -3.71 5.70
N LYS A 34 11.04 -4.12 6.25
CA LYS A 34 12.35 -3.48 5.97
C LYS A 34 12.79 -3.60 4.51
N ASP A 35 12.45 -4.72 3.87
CA ASP A 35 12.73 -4.98 2.45
C ASP A 35 11.72 -4.31 1.51
N GLY A 36 10.70 -3.63 2.05
CA GLY A 36 9.65 -2.99 1.25
C GLY A 36 8.69 -3.98 0.58
N LEU A 37 8.65 -5.24 1.02
CA LEU A 37 7.76 -6.27 0.48
C LEU A 37 6.32 -6.17 1.01
N ILE A 38 6.12 -5.41 2.08
CA ILE A 38 4.81 -5.07 2.63
C ILE A 38 4.82 -3.62 3.10
N THR A 39 3.64 -3.01 3.07
CA THR A 39 3.39 -1.68 3.64
C THR A 39 2.31 -1.78 4.71
N ILE A 40 2.25 -0.78 5.59
CA ILE A 40 1.17 -0.66 6.59
C ILE A 40 0.22 0.41 6.09
N GLN A 41 -1.02 0.02 5.81
CA GLN A 41 -2.04 0.89 5.25
C GLN A 41 -3.43 0.46 5.75
N ASP A 42 -4.34 1.43 5.83
CA ASP A 42 -5.75 1.16 6.06
C ASP A 42 -6.37 0.41 4.86
N SER A 43 -7.06 -0.71 5.08
CA SER A 43 -7.65 -1.51 4.00
C SER A 43 -8.65 -0.73 3.13
N ALA A 44 -9.42 0.20 3.71
CA ALA A 44 -10.35 1.03 2.95
C ALA A 44 -9.61 2.03 2.07
N ALA A 45 -8.47 2.55 2.52
CA ALA A 45 -7.61 3.39 1.69
C ALA A 45 -7.07 2.62 0.47
N SER A 46 -6.80 1.31 0.61
CA SER A 46 -6.34 0.46 -0.50
C SER A 46 -7.45 0.15 -1.51
N LEU A 47 -8.67 -0.09 -1.02
CA LEU A 47 -9.85 -0.30 -1.87
C LEU A 47 -10.12 0.87 -2.84
N VAL A 48 -9.80 2.10 -2.45
CA VAL A 48 -9.93 3.28 -3.33
C VAL A 48 -9.05 3.13 -4.58
N VAL A 49 -7.83 2.61 -4.44
CA VAL A 49 -6.92 2.38 -5.58
C VAL A 49 -7.42 1.21 -6.42
N ASP A 50 -7.92 0.15 -5.79
CA ASP A 50 -8.48 -1.04 -6.47
C ASP A 50 -9.73 -0.72 -7.31
N ALA A 51 -10.46 0.34 -6.97
CA ALA A 51 -11.62 0.78 -7.73
C ALA A 51 -11.25 1.30 -9.13
N PHE A 52 -9.98 1.65 -9.37
CA PHE A 52 -9.48 2.05 -10.68
C PHE A 52 -9.08 0.84 -11.52
N ASN A 53 -9.39 0.89 -12.82
CA ASN A 53 -9.04 -0.17 -13.77
C ASN A 53 -7.76 0.15 -14.54
N PHE A 54 -6.62 0.21 -13.83
CA PHE A 54 -5.33 0.55 -14.42
C PHE A 54 -4.94 -0.40 -15.56
N LYS A 55 -4.37 0.17 -16.62
CA LYS A 55 -3.76 -0.49 -17.79
C LYS A 55 -2.24 -0.43 -17.74
N GLY A 56 -1.70 0.46 -16.91
CA GLY A 56 -0.30 0.55 -16.56
C GLY A 56 0.44 1.67 -17.28
N ASP A 57 -0.18 2.38 -18.20
CA ASP A 57 0.38 3.50 -18.97
C ASP A 57 -0.17 4.88 -18.54
N GLU A 58 -1.03 4.90 -17.51
CA GLU A 58 -1.69 6.11 -17.06
C GLU A 58 -0.74 7.14 -16.42
N LYS A 59 -1.15 8.41 -16.51
CA LYS A 59 -0.61 9.49 -15.70
C LYS A 59 -1.59 9.80 -14.57
N VAL A 60 -1.19 9.50 -13.34
CA VAL A 60 -2.06 9.60 -12.15
C VAL A 60 -1.58 10.73 -11.25
N LEU A 61 -2.52 11.47 -10.65
CA LEU A 61 -2.22 12.50 -9.65
C LEU A 61 -2.71 12.04 -8.28
N ASP A 62 -1.79 11.89 -7.33
CA ASP A 62 -2.10 11.80 -5.90
C ASP A 62 -1.84 13.17 -5.26
N ALA A 63 -2.92 13.95 -5.10
CA ALA A 63 -2.83 15.35 -4.71
C ALA A 63 -2.59 15.59 -3.20
N CYS A 64 -2.81 14.56 -2.37
CA CYS A 64 -2.64 14.59 -0.92
C CYS A 64 -1.82 13.37 -0.48
N SER A 65 -0.60 13.32 -1.00
CA SER A 65 0.17 12.08 -1.05
C SER A 65 0.78 11.68 0.28
N ALA A 66 1.14 12.59 1.20
CA ALA A 66 1.79 12.18 2.44
C ALA A 66 0.83 11.39 3.35
N PRO A 67 1.26 10.26 3.94
CA PRO A 67 2.64 9.74 3.99
C PRO A 67 3.09 8.86 2.81
N GLY A 68 2.23 8.55 1.83
CA GLY A 68 2.64 7.96 0.54
C GLY A 68 2.08 6.57 0.22
N GLY A 69 1.31 5.95 1.12
CA GLY A 69 0.84 4.55 0.95
C GLY A 69 0.07 4.31 -0.34
N LYS A 70 -0.90 5.18 -0.66
CA LYS A 70 -1.68 5.09 -1.91
C LYS A 70 -0.83 5.39 -3.14
N THR A 71 0.07 6.37 -3.06
CA THR A 71 1.02 6.66 -4.14
C THR A 71 1.83 5.41 -4.49
N ALA A 72 2.37 4.70 -3.48
CA ALA A 72 3.11 3.46 -3.69
C ALA A 72 2.23 2.38 -4.33
N GLN A 73 1.02 2.16 -3.80
CA GLN A 73 0.07 1.19 -4.35
C GLN A 73 -0.33 1.52 -5.81
N ILE A 74 -0.56 2.80 -6.14
CA ILE A 74 -0.80 3.23 -7.53
C ILE A 74 0.40 2.86 -8.41
N ALA A 75 1.62 3.14 -7.95
CA ALA A 75 2.82 2.83 -8.70
C ALA A 75 3.00 1.33 -8.97
N GLU A 76 2.53 0.44 -8.08
CA GLU A 76 2.53 -1.02 -8.31
C GLU A 76 1.69 -1.43 -9.53
N TYR A 77 0.65 -0.67 -9.87
CA TYR A 77 -0.17 -0.91 -11.07
C TYR A 77 0.38 -0.29 -12.35
N LEU A 78 1.34 0.63 -12.25
CA LEU A 78 1.90 1.36 -13.40
C LEU A 78 3.17 0.65 -13.91
N THR A 79 3.19 0.34 -15.21
CA THR A 79 4.33 -0.28 -15.88
C THR A 79 5.17 0.73 -16.65
N THR A 80 4.52 1.55 -17.49
CA THR A 80 5.14 2.64 -18.26
C THR A 80 4.57 4.02 -17.87
N GLY A 81 3.46 4.00 -17.12
CA GLY A 81 2.80 5.17 -16.57
C GLY A 81 3.60 5.86 -15.47
N LYS A 82 3.03 6.94 -14.94
CA LYS A 82 3.65 7.75 -13.89
C LYS A 82 2.61 8.23 -12.89
N VAL A 83 2.94 8.16 -11.61
CA VAL A 83 2.19 8.83 -10.54
C VAL A 83 2.92 10.11 -10.15
N PHE A 84 2.18 11.21 -10.08
CA PHE A 84 2.62 12.50 -9.56
C PHE A 84 2.07 12.64 -8.14
N ALA A 85 2.96 12.71 -7.16
CA ALA A 85 2.61 12.82 -5.75
C ALA A 85 2.86 14.25 -5.27
N LEU A 86 1.80 14.92 -4.83
CA LEU A 86 1.85 16.28 -4.28
C LEU A 86 1.46 16.25 -2.82
N ASP A 87 2.10 17.07 -2.01
CA ASP A 87 1.68 17.35 -0.64
C ASP A 87 2.04 18.80 -0.31
N ILE A 88 1.23 19.46 0.51
CA ILE A 88 1.44 20.85 0.91
C ILE A 88 2.56 20.98 1.96
N HIS A 89 2.90 19.89 2.65
CA HIS A 89 3.88 19.87 3.71
C HIS A 89 5.25 19.44 3.17
N GLN A 90 6.18 20.39 3.04
CA GLN A 90 7.60 20.05 3.02
C GLN A 90 8.02 19.66 4.45
N LYS A 91 8.52 18.44 4.62
CA LYS A 91 9.28 18.09 5.82
C LYS A 91 10.65 18.75 5.70
N ASN A 92 10.88 19.78 6.50
CA ASN A 92 12.19 20.41 6.71
C ASN A 92 13.05 19.57 7.66
#